data_AF-A0A914L7K6-F1
#
_entry.id   AF-A0A914L7K6-F1
#
_cell.length_a   1.000
_cell.length_b   1.000
_cell.length_c   1.000
_cell.angle_alpha   90.00
_cell.angle_beta   90.00
_cell.angle_gamma   90.00
#
_symmetry.space_group_name_H-M   'P 1'
#
loop_
_entity.id
_entity.type
_entity.pdbx_description
1 polymer ?
#
loop_
_entity_poly.entity_id
_entity_poly.type
_entity_poly.pdbx_seq_one_letter_code
_entity_poly.pdbx_strand_id
1 'polypeptide(L)'
;MASSTRPSEGSAQTQTNTFAYLHLYDSLKLYALAVRKVMNKTDEANQTAAVLDGHQIWSAMRRLSFDGIGTVVSGSNTGLVQMDDLADRAPQFAAFFIAPNREKVLKMVQMTTYRIPNCDGTINRTGCYDLKLTDVMTGFWPSENGAMPPDEPVCGFRGQRCSYTVEIAVGATVLALIMLILLLWLLRRHCQTRALNKMPWRLFSDDFRLIDEEAARSLLSIGSSNTKLSNQSIGGSKKHAILGVNTHATYRRFIQKQPLKFNREDMVLLTAVKDAIHDNINPFLGMAFNDKEEMFILWKFCSRGSVQDIIYNKSMTLDEKFHAAFVRDITLGLEYLHLSKVGFHGLLSPSTCVIDRNWSVRLTDFGLATMLERWQKEGQIQPYKAEEEEEVVKEKRRGSKEKSCPTAFDRRGLKANYNIYCPPEMLKNREQNRRRRMDQSWIQQSVMRRQAGDIYAFGIVMYEILFRDLPFSRNVDLSGQFISLFLAFNWENLLNYCFLEERKGLFRE
;
A
#
# COMPACT_ATOMS: atom_id res chain seq x y z
N MET A 1 -34.90 19.15 -54.22
CA MET A 1 -35.34 20.18 -55.17
C MET A 1 -34.27 21.27 -55.20
N ALA A 2 -33.33 21.18 -56.14
CA ALA A 2 -32.39 22.25 -56.45
C ALA A 2 -32.35 22.36 -57.97
N SER A 3 -32.81 23.52 -58.44
CA SER A 3 -32.96 23.92 -59.83
C SER A 3 -31.60 23.89 -60.55
N SER A 4 -31.46 23.02 -61.54
CA SER A 4 -30.39 23.06 -62.53
C SER A 4 -30.74 24.12 -63.56
N THR A 5 -30.35 25.37 -63.31
CA THR A 5 -30.26 26.37 -64.37
C THR A 5 -28.98 26.08 -65.17
N ARG A 6 -29.11 25.41 -66.31
CA ARG A 6 -28.08 25.36 -67.35
C ARG A 6 -27.68 26.79 -67.71
N PRO A 7 -26.39 27.15 -67.71
CA PRO A 7 -25.94 28.30 -68.49
C PRO A 7 -26.18 27.97 -69.97
N SER A 8 -26.72 28.94 -70.71
CA SER A 8 -26.98 28.85 -72.14
C SER A 8 -25.77 28.36 -72.95
N GLU A 9 -25.91 27.19 -73.59
CA GLU A 9 -24.91 26.53 -74.46
C GLU A 9 -24.46 27.38 -75.66
N GLY A 10 -25.14 28.49 -75.97
CA GLY A 10 -24.77 29.41 -77.06
C GLY A 10 -23.49 30.24 -76.84
N SER A 11 -22.99 30.36 -75.60
CA SER A 11 -21.78 31.15 -75.29
C SER A 11 -20.47 30.34 -75.30
N ALA A 12 -20.55 29.02 -75.14
CA ALA A 12 -19.38 28.15 -75.06
C ALA A 12 -18.80 27.79 -76.45
N GLN A 13 -19.67 27.59 -77.45
CA GLN A 13 -19.24 27.31 -78.83
C GLN A 13 -18.58 28.52 -79.53
N THR A 14 -18.93 29.74 -79.12
CA THR A 14 -18.26 30.97 -79.62
C THR A 14 -16.89 31.18 -78.97
N GLN A 15 -16.71 30.81 -77.69
CA GLN A 15 -15.42 30.92 -77.00
C GLN A 15 -14.36 29.91 -77.48
N THR A 16 -14.74 28.66 -77.77
CA THR A 16 -13.79 27.63 -78.28
C THR A 16 -13.18 28.00 -79.62
N ASN A 17 -13.96 28.59 -80.52
CA ASN A 17 -13.47 29.12 -81.79
C ASN A 17 -12.47 30.26 -81.57
N THR A 18 -12.71 31.13 -80.59
CA THR A 18 -11.85 32.29 -80.32
C THR A 18 -10.43 31.88 -79.92
N PHE A 19 -10.26 30.88 -79.04
CA PHE A 19 -8.93 30.36 -78.66
C PHE A 19 -8.18 29.68 -79.80
N ALA A 20 -8.88 28.95 -80.67
CA ALA A 20 -8.27 28.36 -81.86
C ALA A 20 -7.71 29.44 -82.81
N TYR A 21 -8.46 30.53 -83.03
CA TYR A 21 -7.98 31.68 -83.81
C TYR A 21 -6.80 32.39 -83.16
N LEU A 22 -6.80 32.52 -81.82
CA LEU A 22 -5.69 33.10 -81.06
C LEU A 22 -4.40 32.28 -81.23
N HIS A 23 -4.49 30.95 -81.16
CA HIS A 23 -3.34 30.07 -81.38
C HIS A 23 -2.84 30.07 -82.83
N LEU A 24 -3.75 30.17 -83.80
CA LEU A 24 -3.38 30.31 -85.21
C LEU A 24 -2.69 31.66 -85.49
N TYR A 25 -3.13 32.73 -84.83
CA TYR A 25 -2.46 34.02 -84.90
C TYR A 25 -1.06 33.97 -84.29
N ASP A 26 -0.93 33.37 -83.10
CA ASP A 26 0.36 33.20 -82.44
C ASP A 26 1.33 32.36 -83.29
N SER A 27 0.85 31.31 -83.98
CA SER A 27 1.69 30.50 -84.87
C SER A 27 2.13 31.27 -86.13
N LEU A 28 1.25 32.07 -86.73
CA LEU A 28 1.61 32.96 -87.84
C LEU A 28 2.63 34.03 -87.41
N LYS A 29 2.44 34.60 -86.22
CA LYS A 29 3.36 35.58 -85.62
C LYS A 29 4.73 34.95 -85.35
N LEU A 30 4.77 33.73 -84.80
CA LEU A 30 6.01 32.96 -84.61
C LEU A 30 6.74 32.77 -85.94
N TYR A 31 6.01 32.35 -86.99
CA TYR A 31 6.58 32.15 -88.31
C TYR A 31 7.17 33.44 -88.89
N ALA A 32 6.42 34.55 -88.84
CA ALA A 32 6.90 35.85 -89.30
C ALA A 32 8.13 36.34 -88.52
N LEU A 33 8.17 36.13 -87.20
CA LEU A 33 9.32 36.46 -86.36
C LEU A 33 10.55 35.60 -86.69
N ALA A 34 10.36 34.31 -86.97
CA ALA A 34 11.42 33.41 -87.37
C ALA A 34 12.00 33.79 -88.74
N VAL A 35 11.15 34.06 -89.73
CA VAL A 35 11.56 34.54 -91.06
C VAL A 35 12.34 35.85 -90.95
N ARG A 36 11.83 36.82 -90.17
CA ARG A 36 12.53 38.08 -89.91
C ARG A 36 13.91 37.87 -89.26
N LYS A 37 14.01 36.93 -88.31
CA LYS A 37 15.28 36.59 -87.63
C LYS A 37 16.28 35.91 -88.57
N VAL A 38 15.82 35.13 -89.54
CA VAL A 38 16.66 34.55 -90.60
C VAL A 38 17.11 35.62 -91.58
N MET A 39 16.19 36.45 -92.10
CA MET A 39 16.51 37.56 -93.03
C MET A 39 17.49 38.57 -92.44
N ASN A 40 17.38 38.90 -91.15
CA ASN A 40 18.32 39.82 -90.50
C ASN A 40 19.74 39.24 -90.33
N LYS A 41 19.89 37.91 -90.42
CA LYS A 41 21.18 37.23 -90.30
C LYS A 41 21.85 36.95 -91.65
N THR A 42 21.11 37.04 -92.75
CA THR A 42 21.58 36.69 -94.09
C THR A 42 21.73 37.93 -94.96
N ASP A 43 22.82 37.98 -95.73
CA ASP A 43 23.08 39.06 -96.70
C ASP A 43 22.00 39.08 -97.80
N GLU A 44 21.68 40.27 -98.32
CA GLU A 44 20.57 40.51 -99.27
C GLU A 44 20.57 39.57 -100.49
N ALA A 45 21.75 39.12 -100.95
CA ALA A 45 21.88 38.19 -102.08
C ALA A 45 21.38 36.77 -101.80
N ASN A 46 21.37 36.32 -100.53
CA ASN A 46 21.03 34.94 -100.12
C ASN A 46 19.72 34.83 -99.32
N GLN A 47 18.97 35.93 -99.20
CA GLN A 47 17.72 35.96 -98.41
C GLN A 47 16.65 35.01 -98.96
N THR A 48 16.49 34.94 -100.28
CA THR A 48 15.48 34.08 -100.92
C THR A 48 15.76 32.60 -100.70
N ALA A 49 17.03 32.19 -100.74
CA ALA A 49 17.44 30.81 -100.47
C ALA A 49 17.29 30.42 -99.00
N ALA A 50 17.62 31.33 -98.07
CA ALA A 50 17.53 31.07 -96.63
C ALA A 50 16.09 30.95 -96.12
N VAL A 51 15.13 31.66 -96.73
CA VAL A 51 13.70 31.59 -96.37
C VAL A 51 13.02 30.35 -96.96
N LEU A 52 13.58 29.74 -98.01
CA LEU A 52 13.09 28.48 -98.56
C LEU A 52 13.61 27.25 -97.79
N ASP A 53 14.63 27.42 -96.94
CA ASP A 53 15.19 26.34 -96.10
C ASP A 53 14.37 26.17 -94.79
N GLY A 54 13.53 25.12 -94.78
CA GLY A 54 12.70 24.78 -93.62
C GLY A 54 13.50 24.46 -92.35
N HIS A 55 14.71 23.92 -92.48
CA HIS A 55 15.56 23.61 -91.31
C HIS A 55 16.08 24.88 -90.66
N GLN A 56 16.48 25.89 -91.46
CA GLN A 56 16.91 27.19 -90.93
C GLN A 56 15.77 27.93 -90.24
N ILE A 57 14.57 27.93 -90.83
CA ILE A 57 13.39 28.54 -90.21
C ILE A 57 13.04 27.86 -88.89
N TRP A 58 12.99 26.52 -88.87
CA TRP A 58 12.73 25.77 -87.64
C TRP A 58 13.81 26.05 -86.57
N SER A 59 15.08 26.09 -86.96
CA SER A 59 16.18 26.41 -86.05
C SER A 59 16.08 27.82 -85.45
N ALA A 60 15.50 28.76 -86.21
CA ALA A 60 15.27 30.13 -85.77
C ALA A 60 14.08 30.25 -84.80
N MET A 61 13.08 29.38 -84.94
CA MET A 61 11.91 29.26 -84.05
C MET A 61 12.26 28.74 -82.65
N ARG A 62 13.29 27.88 -82.55
CA ARG A 62 13.77 27.36 -81.27
C ARG A 62 14.12 28.49 -80.31
N ARG A 63 13.72 28.31 -79.04
CA ARG A 63 14.04 29.24 -77.94
C ARG A 63 13.60 30.69 -78.19
N LEU A 64 12.65 30.92 -79.10
CA LEU A 64 12.00 32.21 -79.25
C LEU A 64 10.99 32.43 -78.14
N SER A 65 10.89 33.68 -77.69
CA SER A 65 9.79 34.10 -76.85
C SER A 65 9.21 35.39 -77.41
N PHE A 66 7.89 35.50 -77.39
CA PHE A 66 7.19 36.68 -77.83
C PHE A 66 5.87 36.81 -77.08
N ASP A 67 5.40 38.03 -76.92
CA ASP A 67 4.09 38.27 -76.33
C ASP A 67 3.02 37.85 -77.32
N GLY A 68 2.17 36.90 -76.91
CA GLY A 68 0.99 36.52 -77.67
C GLY A 68 -0.01 37.67 -77.78
N ILE A 69 -1.03 37.52 -78.63
CA ILE A 69 -2.00 38.59 -78.81
C ILE A 69 -2.80 38.85 -77.52
N GLY A 70 -2.74 40.09 -77.03
CA GLY A 70 -3.46 40.56 -75.85
C GLY A 70 -4.56 41.53 -76.24
N THR A 71 -5.81 41.10 -76.26
CA THR A 71 -6.93 42.03 -76.35
C THR A 71 -7.22 42.58 -74.95
N VAL A 72 -6.85 43.84 -74.73
CA VAL A 72 -7.09 44.61 -73.49
C VAL A 72 -8.58 44.64 -73.09
N VAL A 73 -9.49 44.22 -73.97
CA VAL A 73 -10.94 44.37 -73.83
C VAL A 73 -11.65 43.12 -73.27
N SER A 74 -11.00 41.96 -73.11
CA SER A 74 -11.71 40.75 -72.62
C SER A 74 -10.97 39.84 -71.64
N GLY A 75 -9.86 40.28 -71.05
CA GLY A 75 -9.19 39.54 -69.96
C GLY A 75 -8.59 38.18 -70.37
N SER A 76 -8.67 37.81 -71.64
CA SER A 76 -8.09 36.60 -72.21
C SER A 76 -6.79 36.95 -72.95
N ASN A 77 -5.68 36.96 -72.22
CA ASN A 77 -4.35 37.09 -72.83
C ASN A 77 -3.81 35.68 -73.13
N THR A 78 -3.29 35.42 -74.34
CA THR A 78 -2.55 34.17 -74.61
C THR A 78 -1.20 34.11 -73.86
N GLY A 79 -0.83 35.20 -73.19
CA GLY A 79 0.35 35.30 -72.34
C GLY A 79 1.66 35.35 -73.13
N LEU A 80 2.78 35.27 -72.41
CA LEU A 80 4.09 35.12 -73.02
C LEU A 80 4.19 33.74 -73.66
N VAL A 81 4.32 33.67 -74.98
CA VAL A 81 4.55 32.42 -75.71
C VAL A 81 6.05 32.15 -75.68
N GLN A 82 6.44 31.04 -75.06
CA GLN A 82 7.82 30.58 -75.01
C GLN A 82 7.94 29.29 -75.82
N MET A 83 8.86 29.29 -76.78
CA MET A 83 9.22 28.10 -77.55
C MET A 83 10.35 27.37 -76.86
N ASP A 84 10.25 26.06 -76.84
CA ASP A 84 11.21 25.16 -76.26
C ASP A 84 12.38 24.89 -77.24
N ASP A 85 13.26 23.94 -76.93
CA ASP A 85 14.39 23.62 -77.82
C ASP A 85 14.02 22.70 -79.02
N LEU A 86 12.80 22.16 -79.06
CA LEU A 86 12.24 21.42 -80.19
C LEU A 86 11.34 22.31 -81.07
N ALA A 87 11.21 23.59 -80.73
CA ALA A 87 10.27 24.54 -81.31
C ALA A 87 8.80 24.18 -81.06
N ASP A 88 8.53 23.50 -79.94
CA ASP A 88 7.20 23.32 -79.39
C ASP A 88 6.90 24.40 -78.34
N ARG A 89 5.62 24.72 -78.15
CA ARG A 89 5.19 25.73 -77.18
C ARG A 89 5.32 25.16 -75.76
N ALA A 90 6.10 25.83 -74.91
CA ALA A 90 6.21 25.49 -73.51
C ALA A 90 4.86 25.72 -72.80
N PRO A 91 4.33 24.72 -72.07
CA PRO A 91 2.99 24.79 -71.49
C PRO A 91 2.97 25.67 -70.24
N GLN A 92 2.01 26.58 -70.15
CA GLN A 92 1.76 27.36 -68.94
C GLN A 92 0.48 26.87 -68.29
N PHE A 93 0.53 26.59 -66.99
CA PHE A 93 -0.62 26.11 -66.24
C PHE A 93 -1.06 27.17 -65.23
N ALA A 94 -2.37 27.34 -65.10
CA ALA A 94 -2.98 28.13 -64.05
C ALA A 94 -4.17 27.36 -63.49
N ALA A 95 -4.24 27.25 -62.17
CA ALA A 95 -5.40 26.71 -61.50
C ALA A 95 -6.25 27.86 -60.97
N PHE A 96 -7.55 27.76 -61.21
CA PHE A 96 -8.53 28.73 -60.77
C PHE A 96 -9.47 28.08 -59.75
N PHE A 97 -9.86 28.87 -58.75
CA PHE A 97 -10.77 28.46 -57.70
C PHE A 97 -11.97 29.41 -57.67
N ILE A 98 -13.17 28.83 -57.57
CA ILE A 98 -14.43 29.57 -57.42
C ILE A 98 -14.86 29.39 -55.97
N ALA A 99 -14.81 30.47 -55.20
CA ALA A 99 -15.26 30.42 -53.82
C ALA A 99 -16.80 30.31 -53.79
N PRO A 100 -17.39 29.45 -52.95
CA PRO A 100 -18.85 29.26 -52.90
C PRO A 100 -19.61 30.54 -52.55
N ASN A 101 -18.95 31.51 -51.90
CA ASN A 101 -19.54 32.75 -51.43
C ASN A 101 -19.21 33.97 -52.33
N ARG A 102 -18.50 33.79 -53.44
CA ARG A 102 -18.13 34.88 -54.35
C ARG A 102 -18.29 34.41 -55.80
N GLU A 103 -19.02 35.15 -56.61
CA GLU A 103 -19.15 34.88 -58.06
C GLU A 103 -17.88 35.23 -58.87
N LYS A 104 -16.76 35.53 -58.20
CA LYS A 104 -15.49 35.87 -58.85
C LYS A 104 -14.55 34.67 -58.86
N VAL A 105 -14.09 34.31 -60.05
CA VAL A 105 -13.02 33.32 -60.24
C VAL A 105 -11.70 33.90 -59.73
N LEU A 106 -11.07 33.23 -58.77
CA LEU A 106 -9.78 33.61 -58.21
C LEU A 106 -8.69 32.68 -58.75
N LYS A 107 -7.50 33.21 -59.02
CA LYS A 107 -6.34 32.41 -59.43
C LYS A 107 -5.68 31.84 -58.17
N MET A 108 -5.61 30.51 -58.07
CA MET A 108 -5.08 29.81 -56.88
C MET A 108 -3.57 29.59 -56.99
N VAL A 109 -3.12 29.11 -58.16
CA VAL A 109 -1.70 28.91 -58.45
C VAL A 109 -1.41 29.17 -59.92
N GLN A 110 -0.27 29.82 -60.20
CA GLN A 110 0.30 29.93 -61.54
C GLN A 110 1.63 29.19 -61.62
N MET A 111 1.76 28.33 -62.62
CA MET A 111 3.01 27.68 -62.99
C MET A 111 3.48 28.25 -64.32
N THR A 112 4.60 28.94 -64.30
CA THR A 112 5.25 29.44 -65.52
C THR A 112 6.45 28.58 -65.87
N THR A 113 6.69 28.44 -67.16
CA THR A 113 7.85 27.74 -67.69
C THR A 113 9.10 28.58 -67.47
N TYR A 114 10.15 27.95 -66.95
CA TYR A 114 11.48 28.50 -66.95
C TYR A 114 12.39 27.59 -67.78
N ARG A 115 13.29 28.22 -68.53
CA ARG A 115 14.23 27.49 -69.38
C ARG A 115 15.39 27.00 -68.52
N ILE A 116 15.73 25.72 -68.68
CA ILE A 116 16.92 25.14 -68.04
C ILE A 116 18.16 25.70 -68.76
N PRO A 117 19.09 26.38 -68.05
CA PRO A 117 20.33 26.85 -68.67
C PRO A 117 21.18 25.65 -69.12
N ASN A 118 21.87 25.78 -70.26
CA ASN A 118 22.78 24.74 -70.81
C ASN A 118 22.11 23.38 -71.09
N CYS A 119 20.84 23.37 -71.50
CA CYS A 119 20.15 22.17 -71.95
C CYS A 119 20.04 22.15 -73.49
N ASP A 120 20.46 21.03 -74.10
CA ASP A 120 20.36 20.73 -75.53
C ASP A 120 19.34 19.62 -75.78
N GLY A 121 18.14 20.05 -76.19
CA GLY A 121 16.97 19.22 -76.43
C GLY A 121 17.02 18.46 -77.75
N THR A 122 17.87 18.86 -78.71
CA THR A 122 18.00 18.18 -80.01
C THR A 122 18.66 16.81 -79.93
N ILE A 123 19.55 16.61 -78.94
CA ILE A 123 20.22 15.32 -78.73
C ILE A 123 19.31 14.39 -77.92
N ASN A 124 18.72 14.91 -76.84
CA ASN A 124 17.96 14.12 -75.88
C ASN A 124 16.45 14.06 -76.17
N ARG A 125 15.97 14.75 -77.21
CA ARG A 125 14.54 14.95 -77.53
C ARG A 125 13.73 15.47 -76.34
N THR A 126 14.32 16.34 -75.53
CA THR A 126 13.67 16.97 -74.37
C THR A 126 13.37 18.44 -74.67
N GLY A 127 12.24 18.96 -74.18
CA GLY A 127 11.87 20.36 -74.37
C GLY A 127 12.73 21.37 -73.58
N CYS A 128 13.61 20.91 -72.68
CA CYS A 128 14.51 21.79 -71.92
C CYS A 128 13.83 22.92 -71.14
N TYR A 129 12.63 22.67 -70.62
CA TYR A 129 11.89 23.57 -69.73
C TYR A 129 11.54 22.84 -68.44
N ASP A 130 11.33 23.60 -67.37
CA ASP A 130 10.74 23.11 -66.13
C ASP A 130 9.71 24.13 -65.62
N LEU A 131 8.81 23.69 -64.74
CA LEU A 131 7.67 24.47 -64.27
C LEU A 131 7.98 25.02 -62.88
N LYS A 132 7.96 26.35 -62.75
CA LYS A 132 8.11 27.03 -61.46
C LYS A 132 6.80 27.64 -61.03
N LEU A 133 6.40 27.39 -59.78
CA LEU A 133 5.31 28.11 -59.15
C LEU A 133 5.74 29.57 -58.93
N THR A 134 5.02 30.52 -59.54
CA THR A 134 5.32 31.95 -59.42
C THR A 134 4.34 32.69 -58.53
N ASP A 135 3.10 32.23 -58.48
CA ASP A 135 2.03 32.86 -57.72
C ASP A 135 1.27 31.76 -56.97
N VAL A 136 1.24 31.85 -55.65
CA VAL A 136 0.53 30.93 -54.76
C VAL A 136 -0.30 31.79 -53.83
N MET A 137 -1.62 31.58 -53.84
CA MET A 137 -2.52 32.31 -52.96
C MET A 137 -2.18 32.00 -51.48
N THR A 138 -1.69 33.01 -50.77
CA THR A 138 -1.41 32.91 -49.32
C THR A 138 -2.71 32.85 -48.54
N GLY A 139 -2.85 31.90 -47.62
CA GLY A 139 -4.05 31.72 -46.80
C GLY A 139 -5.17 30.89 -47.46
N PHE A 140 -4.93 30.31 -48.64
CA PHE A 140 -5.82 29.30 -49.22
C PHE A 140 -5.69 27.94 -48.50
N TRP A 141 -4.46 27.56 -48.13
CA TRP A 141 -4.18 26.26 -47.55
C TRP A 141 -4.56 26.23 -46.07
N PRO A 142 -5.16 25.13 -45.57
CA PRO A 142 -5.64 25.00 -44.19
C PRO A 142 -4.50 24.82 -43.17
N SER A 143 -3.27 25.20 -43.51
CA SER A 143 -2.14 25.19 -42.58
C SER A 143 -2.22 26.40 -41.66
N GLU A 144 -1.68 26.27 -40.44
CA GLU A 144 -1.67 27.33 -39.42
C GLU A 144 -1.02 28.64 -39.93
N ASN A 145 -0.10 28.52 -40.91
CA ASN A 145 0.61 29.62 -41.54
C ASN A 145 0.06 30.00 -42.93
N GLY A 146 -1.02 29.37 -43.40
CA GLY A 146 -1.59 29.60 -44.74
C GLY A 146 -0.68 29.22 -45.92
N ALA A 147 0.41 28.50 -45.64
CA ALA A 147 1.40 28.02 -46.60
C ALA A 147 1.00 26.67 -47.20
N MET A 148 1.51 26.39 -48.40
CA MET A 148 1.33 25.10 -49.07
C MET A 148 1.92 23.97 -48.19
N PRO A 149 1.16 22.90 -47.89
CA PRO A 149 1.67 21.80 -47.08
C PRO A 149 2.76 21.03 -47.85
N PRO A 150 3.72 20.41 -47.13
CA PRO A 150 4.70 19.52 -47.75
C PRO A 150 4.02 18.26 -48.30
N ASP A 151 4.61 17.69 -49.36
CA ASP A 151 4.08 16.50 -50.06
C ASP A 151 3.98 15.26 -49.15
N GLU A 152 4.81 15.17 -48.11
CA GLU A 152 4.78 14.09 -47.11
C GLU A 152 4.82 14.70 -45.68
N PRO A 153 3.98 14.22 -44.73
CA PRO A 153 4.06 14.64 -43.35
C PRO A 153 5.35 14.15 -42.67
N VAL A 154 5.82 14.88 -41.66
CA VAL A 154 7.10 14.62 -40.95
C VAL A 154 7.21 13.17 -40.42
N CYS A 155 6.09 12.60 -39.98
CA CYS A 155 6.04 11.25 -39.40
C CYS A 155 5.78 10.14 -40.46
N GLY A 156 5.65 10.50 -41.74
CA GLY A 156 5.11 9.64 -42.80
C GLY A 156 3.62 9.37 -42.62
N PHE A 157 2.90 9.03 -43.70
CA PHE A 157 1.45 8.83 -43.66
C PHE A 157 0.98 7.71 -42.71
N ARG A 158 1.87 6.80 -42.36
CA ARG A 158 1.62 5.66 -41.46
C ARG A 158 2.44 5.69 -40.17
N GLY A 159 3.05 6.82 -39.83
CA GLY A 159 3.86 6.94 -38.61
C GLY A 159 5.19 6.18 -38.61
N GLN A 160 5.67 5.73 -39.79
CA GLN A 160 6.83 4.87 -39.94
C GLN A 160 8.16 5.56 -39.60
N ARG A 161 8.19 6.90 -39.64
CA ARG A 161 9.41 7.70 -39.38
C ARG A 161 9.47 8.25 -37.94
N CYS A 162 8.46 7.99 -37.11
CA CYS A 162 8.46 8.41 -35.71
C CYS A 162 9.09 7.35 -34.78
N SER A 163 9.97 7.79 -33.88
CA SER A 163 10.61 6.93 -32.89
C SER A 163 9.84 6.92 -31.57
N TYR A 164 9.30 5.76 -31.19
CA TYR A 164 8.63 5.53 -29.90
C TYR A 164 9.56 5.00 -28.82
N THR A 165 10.88 4.96 -29.07
CA THR A 165 11.86 4.35 -28.17
C THR A 165 11.88 4.98 -26.78
N VAL A 166 11.69 6.30 -26.69
CA VAL A 166 11.68 7.03 -25.41
C VAL A 166 10.43 6.67 -24.60
N GLU A 167 9.26 6.60 -25.22
CA GLU A 167 8.03 6.24 -24.50
C GLU A 167 8.05 4.78 -24.02
N ILE A 168 8.56 3.88 -24.86
CA ILE A 168 8.74 2.47 -24.49
C ILE A 168 9.77 2.34 -23.35
N ALA A 169 10.86 3.10 -23.39
CA ALA A 169 11.88 3.10 -22.35
C ALA A 169 11.31 3.61 -21.01
N VAL A 170 10.57 4.72 -21.02
CA VAL A 170 9.91 5.25 -19.82
C VAL A 170 8.92 4.23 -19.26
N GLY A 171 8.07 3.64 -20.11
CA GLY A 171 7.13 2.60 -19.69
C GLY A 171 7.82 1.38 -19.06
N ALA A 172 8.93 0.92 -19.64
CA ALA A 172 9.72 -0.19 -19.12
C ALA A 172 10.35 0.12 -17.75
N THR A 173 10.88 1.34 -17.56
CA THR A 173 11.47 1.74 -16.27
C THR A 173 10.42 1.80 -15.15
N VAL A 174 9.21 2.32 -15.44
CA VAL A 174 8.11 2.36 -14.46
C VAL A 174 7.68 0.95 -14.07
N LEU A 175 7.54 0.05 -15.05
CA LEU A 175 7.15 -1.34 -14.79
C LEU A 175 8.22 -2.07 -13.95
N ALA A 176 9.50 -1.84 -14.23
CA ALA A 176 10.59 -2.40 -13.44
C ALA A 176 10.58 -1.91 -11.97
N LEU A 177 10.27 -0.63 -11.73
CA LEU A 177 10.14 -0.08 -10.38
C LEU A 177 8.96 -0.70 -9.62
N ILE A 178 7.81 -0.90 -10.27
CA ILE A 178 6.64 -1.56 -9.66
C ILE A 178 6.99 -3.00 -9.28
N MET A 179 7.66 -3.73 -10.18
CA MET A 179 8.11 -5.11 -9.91
C MET A 179 9.11 -5.17 -8.75
N LEU A 180 10.02 -4.20 -8.64
CA LEU A 180 10.96 -4.10 -7.52
C LEU A 180 10.24 -3.89 -6.19
N ILE A 181 9.26 -2.97 -6.14
CA ILE A 181 8.47 -2.70 -4.92
C ILE A 181 7.68 -3.95 -4.50
N LEU A 182 7.04 -4.63 -5.46
CA LEU A 182 6.33 -5.88 -5.20
C LEU A 182 7.28 -6.96 -4.68
N LEU A 183 8.46 -7.12 -5.28
CA LEU A 183 9.47 -8.07 -4.83
C LEU A 183 9.93 -7.75 -3.40
N LEU A 184 10.25 -6.49 -3.09
CA LEU A 184 10.64 -6.06 -1.75
C LEU A 184 9.52 -6.31 -0.73
N TRP A 185 8.27 -6.04 -1.09
CA TRP A 185 7.12 -6.31 -0.23
C TRP A 185 6.95 -7.82 0.00
N LEU A 186 7.07 -8.64 -1.03
CA LEU A 186 7.01 -10.10 -0.93
C LEU A 186 8.16 -10.65 -0.09
N LEU A 187 9.39 -10.17 -0.29
CA LEU A 187 10.55 -10.55 0.51
C LEU A 187 10.37 -10.16 1.97
N ARG A 188 9.89 -8.94 2.25
CA ARG A 188 9.59 -8.50 3.62
C ARG A 188 8.50 -9.38 4.25
N ARG A 189 7.43 -9.66 3.53
CA ARG A 189 6.33 -10.53 3.99
C ARG A 189 6.82 -11.96 4.24
N HIS A 190 7.70 -12.47 3.39
CA HIS A 190 8.31 -13.80 3.53
C HIS A 190 9.24 -13.86 4.74
N CYS A 191 10.13 -12.89 4.90
CA CYS A 191 11.02 -12.77 6.05
C CYS A 191 10.23 -12.66 7.37
N GLN A 192 9.20 -11.82 7.42
CA GLN A 192 8.31 -11.71 8.59
C GLN A 192 7.63 -13.05 8.92
N THR A 193 7.15 -13.76 7.90
CA THR A 193 6.49 -15.07 8.08
C THR A 193 7.48 -16.12 8.55
N ARG A 194 8.71 -16.13 8.02
CA ARG A 194 9.79 -17.00 8.49
C ARG A 194 10.19 -16.71 9.93
N ALA A 195 10.26 -15.44 10.33
CA ALA A 195 10.58 -15.05 11.70
C ALA A 195 9.51 -15.55 12.69
N LEU A 196 8.22 -15.41 12.35
CA LEU A 196 7.11 -15.94 13.15
C LEU A 196 7.14 -17.47 13.22
N ASN A 197 7.47 -18.17 12.12
CA ASN A 197 7.54 -19.64 12.07
C ASN A 197 8.67 -20.23 12.93
N LYS A 198 9.68 -19.44 13.30
CA LYS A 198 10.74 -19.90 14.22
C LYS A 198 10.25 -20.04 15.66
N MET A 199 9.05 -19.55 15.99
CA MET A 199 8.40 -19.67 17.30
C MET A 199 9.37 -19.47 18.48
N PRO A 200 9.98 -18.28 18.65
CA PRO A 200 11.05 -18.06 19.66
C PRO A 200 10.59 -18.26 21.11
N TRP A 201 9.28 -18.33 21.34
CA TRP A 201 8.65 -18.61 22.62
C TRP A 201 8.30 -20.10 22.83
N ARG A 202 8.52 -20.96 21.83
CA ARG A 202 8.32 -22.41 21.97
C ARG A 202 9.45 -22.98 22.81
N LEU A 203 9.08 -23.76 23.82
CA LEU A 203 10.00 -24.54 24.64
C LEU A 203 9.73 -26.02 24.37
N PHE A 204 10.77 -26.83 24.34
CA PHE A 204 10.64 -28.27 24.29
C PHE A 204 10.61 -28.85 25.70
N SER A 205 9.97 -29.99 25.86
CA SER A 205 9.89 -30.70 27.15
C SER A 205 11.25 -31.02 27.77
N ASP A 206 12.31 -31.10 26.96
CA ASP A 206 13.68 -31.39 27.42
C ASP A 206 14.43 -30.15 27.91
N ASP A 207 13.95 -28.94 27.58
CA ASP A 207 14.60 -27.68 27.95
C ASP A 207 14.40 -27.34 29.44
N PHE A 208 13.34 -27.89 30.07
CA PHE A 208 13.00 -27.61 31.45
C PHE A 208 12.78 -28.88 32.28
N ARG A 209 13.08 -28.76 33.57
CA ARG A 209 12.85 -29.81 34.56
C ARG A 209 11.91 -29.30 35.63
N LEU A 210 10.85 -30.07 35.87
CA LEU A 210 9.94 -29.82 36.99
C LEU A 210 10.65 -30.23 38.29
N ILE A 211 10.54 -29.40 39.32
CA ILE A 211 11.16 -29.66 40.62
C ILE A 211 10.06 -29.91 41.63
N ASP A 212 10.14 -31.07 42.29
CA ASP A 212 9.25 -31.42 43.38
C ASP A 212 9.49 -30.52 44.60
N GLU A 213 8.44 -30.33 45.40
CA GLU A 213 8.38 -29.36 46.49
C GLU A 213 9.53 -29.52 47.52
N GLU A 214 10.03 -30.73 47.73
CA GLU A 214 11.14 -31.04 48.63
C GLU A 214 12.50 -30.60 48.08
N ALA A 215 12.73 -30.80 46.77
CA ALA A 215 13.95 -30.35 46.10
C ALA A 215 13.96 -28.81 45.94
N ALA A 216 12.80 -28.19 45.74
CA ALA A 216 12.66 -26.73 45.69
C ALA A 216 13.02 -26.07 47.03
N ARG A 217 12.62 -26.67 48.17
CA ARG A 217 12.97 -26.18 49.52
C ARG A 217 14.49 -26.20 49.77
N SER A 218 15.18 -27.24 49.31
CA SER A 218 16.63 -27.40 49.49
C SER A 218 17.46 -26.44 48.62
N LEU A 219 16.93 -25.99 47.48
CA LEU A 219 17.61 -25.00 46.61
C LEU A 219 17.41 -23.56 47.09
N LEU A 220 16.27 -23.25 47.72
CA LEU A 220 15.98 -21.92 48.28
C LEU A 220 16.81 -21.63 49.55
N SER A 221 17.22 -22.66 50.29
CA SER A 221 18.01 -22.53 51.52
C SER A 221 19.52 -22.33 51.30
N ILE A 222 20.04 -22.55 50.08
CA ILE A 222 21.48 -22.39 49.77
C ILE A 222 21.89 -20.93 49.53
N GLY A 223 20.94 -19.99 49.38
CA GLY A 223 21.21 -18.61 48.96
C GLY A 223 21.00 -17.50 49.98
N SER A 224 20.64 -17.77 51.26
CA SER A 224 20.38 -16.69 52.21
C SER A 224 20.75 -17.07 53.65
N SER A 225 21.92 -16.63 54.10
CA SER A 225 22.16 -16.34 55.51
C SER A 225 21.31 -15.11 55.90
N ASN A 226 20.59 -15.23 57.01
CA ASN A 226 19.83 -14.17 57.70
C ASN A 226 18.53 -13.68 57.03
N THR A 227 17.40 -14.33 57.32
CA THR A 227 16.22 -13.68 57.93
C THR A 227 15.22 -14.75 58.38
N LYS A 228 14.73 -14.68 59.62
CA LYS A 228 13.72 -15.59 60.20
C LYS A 228 12.34 -15.56 59.49
N LEU A 229 12.22 -14.86 58.36
CA LEU A 229 10.99 -14.69 57.57
C LEU A 229 10.91 -15.65 56.37
N SER A 230 12.02 -16.24 55.93
CA SER A 230 12.03 -17.21 54.80
C SER A 230 11.56 -18.62 55.18
N ASN A 231 11.41 -18.92 56.48
CA ASN A 231 11.01 -20.22 57.00
C ASN A 231 9.50 -20.35 57.26
N GLN A 232 8.71 -19.28 57.11
CA GLN A 232 7.25 -19.41 57.10
C GLN A 232 6.82 -19.70 55.67
N SER A 233 6.29 -20.91 55.48
CA SER A 233 5.64 -21.39 54.28
C SER A 233 4.55 -20.42 53.78
N ILE A 234 4.94 -19.42 52.99
CA ILE A 234 4.01 -18.68 52.12
C ILE A 234 3.63 -19.69 51.04
N GLY A 235 2.44 -20.28 51.16
CA GLY A 235 1.97 -21.47 50.45
C GLY A 235 1.76 -21.34 48.93
N GLY A 236 2.57 -20.54 48.24
CA GLY A 236 2.39 -20.18 46.83
C GLY A 236 3.24 -20.95 45.81
N SER A 237 4.35 -21.60 46.18
CA SER A 237 5.25 -22.21 45.19
C SER A 237 5.16 -23.73 45.12
N LYS A 238 3.97 -24.26 44.80
CA LYS A 238 3.81 -25.69 44.46
C LYS A 238 4.27 -26.04 43.04
N LYS A 239 4.62 -25.05 42.21
CA LYS A 239 4.88 -25.22 40.77
C LYS A 239 6.17 -24.54 40.34
N HIS A 240 7.30 -25.17 40.66
CA HIS A 240 8.63 -24.69 40.33
C HIS A 240 9.28 -25.52 39.23
N ALA A 241 9.92 -24.87 38.26
CA ALA A 241 10.68 -25.51 37.20
C ALA A 241 12.03 -24.80 37.00
N ILE A 242 13.03 -25.52 36.53
CA ILE A 242 14.30 -24.95 36.06
C ILE A 242 14.37 -25.12 34.55
N LEU A 243 14.60 -24.01 33.85
CA LEU A 243 14.83 -23.96 32.41
C LEU A 243 16.35 -23.77 32.16
N GLY A 244 16.93 -24.63 31.33
CA GLY A 244 18.37 -24.64 31.07
C GLY A 244 19.20 -24.92 32.32
N VAL A 245 20.24 -24.10 32.56
CA VAL A 245 21.20 -24.34 33.66
C VAL A 245 20.75 -23.73 34.98
N ASN A 246 20.26 -22.48 34.98
CA ASN A 246 20.01 -21.70 36.21
C ASN A 246 18.75 -20.83 36.18
N THR A 247 17.89 -20.94 35.17
CA THR A 247 16.71 -20.05 35.09
C THR A 247 15.51 -20.66 35.79
N HIS A 248 15.14 -20.09 36.94
CA HIS A 248 13.99 -20.53 37.71
C HIS A 248 12.68 -20.00 37.09
N ALA A 249 11.71 -20.89 36.95
CA ALA A 249 10.42 -20.64 36.32
C ALA A 249 9.26 -21.10 37.22
N THR A 250 8.13 -20.39 37.12
CA THR A 250 6.83 -20.86 37.59
C THR A 250 6.07 -21.40 36.39
N TYR A 251 5.43 -22.56 36.53
CA TYR A 251 4.70 -23.18 35.43
C TYR A 251 3.19 -23.31 35.71
N ARG A 252 2.41 -23.25 34.62
CA ARG A 252 0.99 -23.61 34.60
C ARG A 252 0.80 -24.81 33.67
N ARG A 253 0.33 -25.92 34.24
CA ARG A 253 0.12 -27.21 33.57
C ARG A 253 -1.33 -27.37 33.11
N PHE A 254 -1.50 -27.83 31.88
CA PHE A 254 -2.77 -28.21 31.27
C PHE A 254 -2.64 -29.61 30.66
N ILE A 255 -3.72 -30.38 30.68
CA ILE A 255 -3.79 -31.64 29.94
C ILE A 255 -4.13 -31.30 28.50
N GLN A 256 -3.35 -31.80 27.56
CA GLN A 256 -3.52 -31.59 26.14
C GLN A 256 -4.14 -32.82 25.49
N LYS A 257 -5.38 -32.69 25.00
CA LYS A 257 -6.13 -33.79 24.37
C LYS A 257 -5.97 -33.84 22.85
N GLN A 258 -5.67 -32.71 22.24
CA GLN A 258 -5.52 -32.57 20.79
C GLN A 258 -4.31 -31.68 20.46
N PRO A 259 -3.66 -31.87 19.30
CA PRO A 259 -2.56 -31.02 18.88
C PRO A 259 -3.02 -29.57 18.68
N LEU A 260 -2.35 -28.65 19.36
CA LEU A 260 -2.64 -27.21 19.28
C LEU A 260 -2.10 -26.64 17.97
N LYS A 261 -2.96 -25.89 17.28
CA LYS A 261 -2.63 -25.10 16.09
C LYS A 261 -2.78 -23.62 16.43
N PHE A 262 -1.80 -22.83 16.02
CA PHE A 262 -1.75 -21.40 16.30
C PHE A 262 -2.09 -20.62 15.05
N ASN A 263 -2.99 -19.65 15.18
CA ASN A 263 -3.29 -18.70 14.11
C ASN A 263 -2.18 -17.64 14.03
N ARG A 264 -2.08 -16.94 12.90
CA ARG A 264 -1.12 -15.84 12.73
C ARG A 264 -1.25 -14.77 13.83
N GLU A 265 -2.49 -14.46 14.25
CA GLU A 265 -2.76 -13.53 15.35
C GLU A 265 -2.19 -14.01 16.68
N ASP A 266 -2.35 -15.30 16.99
CA ASP A 266 -1.81 -15.93 18.20
C ASP A 266 -0.28 -15.90 18.21
N MET A 267 0.34 -16.19 17.06
CA MET A 267 1.80 -16.14 16.89
C MET A 267 2.35 -14.74 17.17
N VAL A 268 1.71 -13.71 16.59
CA VAL A 268 2.10 -12.30 16.79
C VAL A 268 1.93 -11.89 18.25
N LEU A 269 0.82 -12.27 18.88
CA LEU A 269 0.55 -11.97 20.28
C LEU A 269 1.57 -12.63 21.22
N LEU A 270 1.88 -13.91 21.03
CA LEU A 270 2.86 -14.63 21.86
C LEU A 270 4.28 -14.08 21.69
N THR A 271 4.66 -13.67 20.48
CA THR A 271 5.92 -12.95 20.27
C THR A 271 5.90 -11.59 20.98
N ALA A 272 4.82 -10.83 20.91
CA ALA A 272 4.71 -9.56 21.64
C ALA A 272 4.77 -9.75 23.17
N VAL A 273 4.16 -10.82 23.70
CA VAL A 273 4.23 -11.20 25.11
C VAL A 273 5.65 -11.60 25.51
N LYS A 274 6.38 -12.30 24.62
CA LYS A 274 7.78 -12.68 24.83
C LYS A 274 8.73 -11.48 24.84
N ASP A 275 8.46 -10.50 23.97
CA ASP A 275 9.26 -9.28 23.83
C ASP A 275 8.90 -8.19 24.86
N ALA A 276 7.86 -8.41 25.68
CA ALA A 276 7.43 -7.49 26.72
C ALA A 276 8.45 -7.44 27.86
N ILE A 277 9.10 -6.28 28.04
CA ILE A 277 10.13 -6.04 29.05
C ILE A 277 9.79 -4.74 29.78
N HIS A 278 9.51 -4.85 31.07
CA HIS A 278 9.24 -3.74 31.97
C HIS A 278 9.43 -4.22 33.42
N ASP A 279 9.75 -3.31 34.35
CA ASP A 279 10.04 -3.66 35.75
C ASP A 279 8.86 -4.34 36.46
N ASN A 280 7.64 -3.90 36.13
CA ASN A 280 6.38 -4.43 36.66
C ASN A 280 5.71 -5.47 35.75
N ILE A 281 6.43 -6.03 34.78
CA ILE A 281 5.95 -7.12 33.93
C ILE A 281 6.81 -8.35 34.16
N ASN A 282 6.16 -9.48 34.44
CA ASN A 282 6.89 -10.72 34.66
C ASN A 282 7.33 -11.29 33.29
N PRO A 283 8.64 -11.54 33.07
CA PRO A 283 9.10 -12.05 31.78
C PRO A 283 8.46 -13.39 31.43
N PHE A 284 7.85 -13.46 30.25
CA PHE A 284 7.37 -14.70 29.67
C PHE A 284 8.55 -15.53 29.17
N LEU A 285 8.70 -16.76 29.66
CA LEU A 285 9.80 -17.63 29.23
C LEU A 285 9.41 -18.36 27.96
N GLY A 286 8.22 -18.95 27.94
CA GLY A 286 7.70 -19.62 26.77
C GLY A 286 6.59 -20.62 27.09
N MET A 287 6.25 -21.42 26.08
CA MET A 287 5.21 -22.44 26.16
C MET A 287 5.71 -23.75 25.55
N ALA A 288 5.49 -24.86 26.26
CA ALA A 288 5.70 -26.21 25.75
C ALA A 288 4.35 -26.86 25.44
N PHE A 289 4.22 -27.40 24.23
CA PHE A 289 2.98 -27.94 23.69
C PHE A 289 3.30 -28.94 22.57
N ASN A 290 2.37 -29.86 22.27
CA ASN A 290 2.48 -30.89 21.23
C ASN A 290 3.63 -31.91 21.39
N ASP A 291 4.38 -31.89 22.50
CA ASP A 291 5.46 -32.85 22.75
C ASP A 291 4.96 -34.09 23.53
N LYS A 292 4.05 -33.87 24.48
CA LYS A 292 3.43 -34.88 25.37
C LYS A 292 1.93 -34.60 25.48
N GLU A 293 1.21 -35.38 26.30
CA GLU A 293 -0.21 -35.12 26.64
C GLU A 293 -0.41 -33.92 27.58
N GLU A 294 0.60 -33.05 27.69
CA GLU A 294 0.65 -31.95 28.63
C GLU A 294 1.18 -30.69 27.96
N MET A 295 0.55 -29.57 28.31
CA MET A 295 0.95 -28.24 27.90
C MET A 295 1.42 -27.46 29.13
N PHE A 296 2.54 -26.78 28.99
CA PHE A 296 3.12 -25.94 30.04
C PHE A 296 3.26 -24.49 29.56
N ILE A 297 2.87 -23.56 30.42
CA ILE A 297 3.14 -22.13 30.26
C ILE A 297 4.13 -21.73 31.33
N LEU A 298 5.29 -21.20 30.94
CA LEU A 298 6.39 -20.88 31.84
C LEU A 298 6.60 -19.37 31.93
N TRP A 299 6.64 -18.88 33.17
CA TRP A 299 6.95 -17.51 33.52
C TRP A 299 8.16 -17.47 34.44
N LYS A 300 8.88 -16.36 34.49
CA LYS A 300 10.00 -16.20 35.45
C LYS A 300 9.50 -16.39 36.89
N PHE A 301 10.25 -17.17 37.67
CA PHE A 301 9.92 -17.43 39.06
C PHE A 301 10.13 -16.19 39.94
N CYS A 302 9.12 -15.89 40.75
CA CYS A 302 9.13 -14.80 41.73
C CYS A 302 9.09 -15.41 43.13
N SER A 303 10.11 -15.12 43.95
CA SER A 303 10.37 -15.90 45.17
C SER A 303 9.40 -15.63 46.32
N ARG A 304 8.65 -14.53 46.29
CA ARG A 304 7.71 -14.15 47.37
C ARG A 304 6.27 -14.57 47.09
N GLY A 305 6.03 -15.32 46.03
CA GLY A 305 4.69 -15.78 45.65
C GLY A 305 3.83 -14.68 45.03
N SER A 306 2.52 -14.85 45.11
CA SER A 306 1.54 -13.90 44.58
C SER A 306 1.11 -12.87 45.62
N VAL A 307 0.57 -11.73 45.18
CA VAL A 307 -0.06 -10.74 46.06
C VAL A 307 -1.18 -11.41 46.87
N GLN A 308 -1.93 -12.34 46.27
CA GLN A 308 -2.92 -13.16 46.96
C GLN A 308 -2.35 -13.89 48.18
N ASP A 309 -1.17 -14.51 48.05
CA ASP A 309 -0.54 -15.25 49.15
C ASP A 309 -0.11 -14.33 50.30
N ILE A 310 0.19 -13.06 50.01
CA ILE A 310 0.64 -12.07 51.00
C ILE A 310 -0.55 -11.40 51.70
N ILE A 311 -1.56 -10.94 50.97
CA ILE A 311 -2.70 -10.20 51.54
C ILE A 311 -3.51 -11.07 52.50
N TYR A 312 -3.73 -12.34 52.16
CA TYR A 312 -4.49 -13.28 52.98
C TYR A 312 -3.68 -13.93 54.11
N ASN A 313 -2.37 -13.67 54.19
CA ASN A 313 -1.54 -14.18 55.26
C ASN A 313 -1.64 -13.31 56.53
N LYS A 314 -2.41 -13.80 57.51
CA LYS A 314 -2.61 -13.11 58.80
C LYS A 314 -1.34 -12.93 59.64
N SER A 315 -0.27 -13.69 59.39
CA SER A 315 1.00 -13.52 60.12
C SER A 315 1.83 -12.33 59.64
N MET A 316 1.49 -11.77 58.48
CA MET A 316 2.19 -10.62 57.91
C MET A 316 1.47 -9.31 58.22
N THR A 317 2.21 -8.34 58.75
CA THR A 317 1.77 -6.94 58.91
C THR A 317 2.17 -6.16 57.67
N LEU A 318 1.17 -5.71 56.91
CA LEU A 318 1.36 -4.84 55.75
C LEU A 318 1.04 -3.40 56.17
N ASP A 319 2.05 -2.53 56.10
CA ASP A 319 1.89 -1.09 56.35
C ASP A 319 1.26 -0.40 55.13
N GLU A 320 0.68 0.78 55.32
CA GLU A 320 0.04 1.56 54.23
C GLU A 320 0.99 1.82 53.06
N LYS A 321 2.29 1.97 53.36
CA LYS A 321 3.35 2.11 52.35
C LYS A 321 3.48 0.88 51.45
N PHE A 322 3.29 -0.33 51.97
CA PHE A 322 3.30 -1.55 51.17
C PHE A 322 2.07 -1.63 50.28
N HIS A 323 0.89 -1.27 50.79
CA HIS A 323 -0.33 -1.22 49.97
C HIS A 323 -0.15 -0.24 48.79
N ALA A 324 0.33 0.98 49.08
CA ALA A 324 0.59 1.97 48.05
C ALA A 324 1.64 1.52 47.02
N ALA A 325 2.71 0.84 47.48
CA ALA A 325 3.71 0.30 46.58
C ALA A 325 3.13 -0.75 45.63
N PHE A 326 2.30 -1.67 46.14
CA PHE A 326 1.66 -2.69 45.30
C PHE A 326 0.71 -2.08 44.28
N VAL A 327 -0.12 -1.13 44.69
CA VAL A 327 -1.06 -0.43 43.80
C VAL A 327 -0.31 0.28 42.69
N ARG A 328 0.72 1.07 43.03
CA ARG A 328 1.56 1.79 42.05
C ARG A 328 2.22 0.84 41.06
N ASP A 329 2.83 -0.24 41.55
CA ASP A 329 3.53 -1.20 40.70
C ASP A 329 2.56 -1.90 39.71
N ILE A 330 1.34 -2.24 40.16
CA ILE A 330 0.31 -2.81 39.29
C ILE A 330 -0.14 -1.77 38.24
N THR A 331 -0.32 -0.51 38.64
CA THR A 331 -0.69 0.58 37.72
C THR A 331 0.33 0.75 36.61
N LEU A 332 1.63 0.83 36.94
CA LEU A 332 2.71 0.96 35.96
C LEU A 332 2.78 -0.25 35.01
N GLY A 333 2.55 -1.46 35.53
CA GLY A 333 2.45 -2.66 34.70
C GLY A 333 1.27 -2.61 33.71
N LEU A 334 0.10 -2.16 34.16
CA LEU A 334 -1.09 -2.04 33.31
C LEU A 334 -0.92 -0.95 32.23
N GLU A 335 -0.38 0.21 32.60
CA GLU A 335 -0.07 1.30 31.67
C GLU A 335 0.83 0.80 30.54
N TYR A 336 1.93 0.12 30.89
CA TYR A 336 2.82 -0.48 29.92
C TYR A 336 2.09 -1.46 28.99
N LEU A 337 1.28 -2.37 29.53
CA LEU A 337 0.54 -3.34 28.72
C LEU A 337 -0.44 -2.68 27.77
N HIS A 338 -1.15 -1.64 28.22
CA HIS A 338 -2.15 -0.92 27.44
C HIS A 338 -1.54 -0.14 26.27
N LEU A 339 -0.31 0.36 26.43
CA LEU A 339 0.46 1.03 25.38
C LEU A 339 1.24 0.06 24.48
N SER A 340 1.51 -1.15 24.96
CA SER A 340 2.25 -2.18 24.22
C SER A 340 1.42 -2.82 23.10
N LYS A 341 2.10 -3.62 22.25
CA LYS A 341 1.44 -4.44 21.22
C LYS A 341 0.54 -5.54 21.77
N VAL A 342 0.65 -5.87 23.07
CA VAL A 342 -0.24 -6.83 23.75
C VAL A 342 -1.63 -6.20 23.96
N GLY A 343 -1.67 -4.90 24.30
CA GLY A 343 -2.87 -4.07 24.36
C GLY A 343 -3.72 -4.19 25.63
N PHE A 344 -3.73 -5.33 26.33
CA PHE A 344 -4.50 -5.57 27.57
C PHE A 344 -3.93 -6.76 28.37
N HIS A 345 -4.29 -6.87 29.64
CA HIS A 345 -3.95 -8.01 30.49
C HIS A 345 -4.97 -9.16 30.36
N GLY A 346 -6.26 -8.87 30.55
CA GLY A 346 -7.38 -9.78 30.33
C GLY A 346 -7.61 -10.87 31.40
N LEU A 347 -6.75 -10.97 32.41
CA LEU A 347 -6.87 -11.95 33.52
C LEU A 347 -6.39 -11.37 34.86
N LEU A 348 -6.46 -10.05 35.03
CA LEU A 348 -5.91 -9.42 36.23
C LEU A 348 -6.64 -9.90 37.49
N SER A 349 -5.87 -10.44 38.42
CA SER A 349 -6.29 -10.89 39.75
C SER A 349 -5.11 -10.84 40.72
N PRO A 350 -5.34 -10.95 42.04
CA PRO A 350 -4.26 -10.98 43.03
C PRO A 350 -3.32 -12.19 42.86
N SER A 351 -3.80 -13.30 42.26
CA SER A 351 -2.97 -14.47 41.93
C SER A 351 -2.07 -14.26 40.72
N THR A 352 -2.48 -13.40 39.78
CA THR A 352 -1.67 -13.02 38.59
C THR A 352 -0.71 -11.86 38.84
N CYS A 353 -0.71 -11.32 40.05
CA CYS A 353 0.26 -10.33 40.50
C CYS A 353 1.31 -11.06 41.35
N VAL A 354 2.54 -11.17 40.88
CA VAL A 354 3.62 -11.90 41.56
C VAL A 354 4.68 -10.95 42.10
N ILE A 355 5.32 -11.31 43.21
CA ILE A 355 6.24 -10.43 43.94
C ILE A 355 7.67 -10.96 43.83
N ASP A 356 8.57 -10.13 43.30
CA ASP A 356 9.98 -10.49 43.15
C ASP A 356 10.77 -10.34 44.46
N ARG A 357 12.05 -10.74 44.44
CA ARG A 357 13.01 -10.64 45.53
C ARG A 357 13.14 -9.23 46.13
N ASN A 358 12.85 -8.21 45.33
CA ASN A 358 12.97 -6.79 45.70
C ASN A 358 11.65 -6.19 46.21
N TRP A 359 10.62 -6.99 46.52
CA TRP A 359 9.28 -6.52 46.90
C TRP A 359 8.54 -5.70 45.84
N SER A 360 8.98 -5.77 44.58
CA SER A 360 8.27 -5.18 43.44
C SER A 360 7.20 -6.13 42.89
N VAL A 361 6.01 -5.61 42.59
CA VAL A 361 4.94 -6.40 41.95
C VAL A 361 5.17 -6.47 40.44
N ARG A 362 4.97 -7.67 39.87
CA ARG A 362 5.01 -7.94 38.44
C ARG A 362 3.74 -8.66 37.97
N LEU A 363 3.22 -8.25 36.83
CA LEU A 363 2.03 -8.88 36.22
C LEU A 363 2.42 -10.12 35.41
N THR A 364 1.67 -11.21 35.56
CA THR A 364 1.87 -12.48 34.86
C THR A 364 0.57 -12.96 34.21
N ASP A 365 0.63 -13.97 33.33
CA ASP A 365 -0.56 -14.54 32.64
C ASP A 365 -1.34 -13.53 31.77
N PHE A 366 -0.70 -12.41 31.37
CA PHE A 366 -1.30 -11.40 30.51
C PHE A 366 -1.38 -11.86 29.04
N GLY A 367 -2.41 -11.42 28.31
CA GLY A 367 -2.57 -11.69 26.88
C GLY A 367 -2.97 -13.13 26.51
N LEU A 368 -2.87 -14.09 27.44
CA LEU A 368 -3.14 -15.52 27.16
C LEU A 368 -4.61 -15.91 27.35
N ALA A 369 -5.40 -15.11 28.06
CA ALA A 369 -6.74 -15.48 28.53
C ALA A 369 -7.69 -15.95 27.41
N THR A 370 -7.77 -15.20 26.30
CA THR A 370 -8.66 -15.53 25.18
C THR A 370 -8.25 -16.81 24.45
N MET A 371 -6.94 -17.01 24.30
CA MET A 371 -6.39 -18.19 23.63
C MET A 371 -6.71 -19.45 24.44
N LEU A 372 -6.49 -19.40 25.76
CA LEU A 372 -6.81 -20.50 26.67
C LEU A 372 -8.31 -20.80 26.73
N GLU A 373 -9.15 -19.75 26.78
CA GLU A 373 -10.61 -19.91 26.79
C GLU A 373 -11.11 -20.58 25.50
N ARG A 374 -10.55 -20.19 24.35
CA ARG A 374 -10.87 -20.79 23.04
C ARG A 374 -10.47 -22.27 22.99
N TRP A 375 -9.22 -22.60 23.34
CA TRP A 375 -8.75 -24.00 23.33
C TRP A 375 -9.48 -24.89 24.32
N GLN A 376 -9.89 -24.35 25.48
CA GLN A 376 -10.70 -25.08 26.45
C GLN A 376 -12.11 -25.33 25.90
N LYS A 377 -12.73 -24.35 25.23
CA LYS A 377 -14.02 -24.51 24.56
C LYS A 377 -13.95 -25.58 23.46
N GLU A 378 -12.86 -25.58 22.68
CA GLU A 378 -12.63 -26.56 21.62
C GLU A 378 -12.29 -27.97 22.16
N GLY A 379 -12.13 -28.12 23.48
CA GLY A 379 -11.78 -29.39 24.11
C GLY A 379 -10.34 -29.83 23.87
N GLN A 380 -9.49 -28.94 23.32
CA GLN A 380 -8.08 -29.22 23.04
C GLN A 380 -7.26 -29.27 24.31
N ILE A 381 -7.62 -28.44 25.30
CA ILE A 381 -6.97 -28.41 26.61
C ILE A 381 -7.98 -28.60 27.75
N GLN A 382 -7.51 -29.16 28.85
CA GLN A 382 -8.25 -29.24 30.10
C GLN A 382 -7.35 -28.75 31.25
N PRO A 383 -7.87 -27.94 32.19
CA PRO A 383 -7.10 -27.55 33.36
C PRO A 383 -6.71 -28.78 34.18
N TYR A 384 -5.42 -28.91 34.50
CA TYR A 384 -4.93 -29.99 35.35
C TYR A 384 -5.55 -29.86 36.75
N LYS A 385 -6.31 -30.89 37.18
CA LYS A 385 -6.89 -30.95 38.52
C LYS A 385 -5.84 -31.55 39.45
N ALA A 386 -5.35 -30.78 40.41
CA ALA A 386 -4.37 -31.23 41.41
C ALA A 386 -4.92 -32.28 42.42
N GLU A 387 -6.11 -32.84 42.18
CA GLU A 387 -6.78 -33.79 43.06
C GLU A 387 -6.19 -35.21 42.97
N GLU A 388 -5.51 -35.56 41.88
CA GLU A 388 -4.93 -36.90 41.68
C GLU A 388 -3.60 -37.11 42.45
N GLU A 389 -2.84 -36.05 42.74
CA GLU A 389 -1.61 -36.17 43.55
C GLU A 389 -1.93 -36.38 45.05
N GLU A 390 -3.08 -35.92 45.54
CA GLU A 390 -3.44 -36.11 46.95
C GLU A 390 -3.86 -37.54 47.30
N GLU A 391 -4.46 -38.31 46.38
CA GLU A 391 -4.82 -39.71 46.66
C GLU A 391 -3.59 -40.62 46.67
N VAL A 392 -2.67 -40.45 45.73
CA VAL A 392 -1.42 -41.23 45.65
C VAL A 392 -0.50 -40.95 46.85
N VAL A 393 -0.48 -39.71 47.36
CA VAL A 393 0.31 -39.35 48.56
C VAL A 393 -0.37 -39.78 49.87
N LYS A 394 -1.72 -39.82 49.93
CA LYS A 394 -2.47 -40.30 51.10
C LYS A 394 -2.24 -41.79 51.35
N GLU A 395 -2.01 -42.59 50.31
CA GLU A 395 -1.70 -44.01 50.45
C GLU A 395 -0.31 -44.26 51.05
N LYS A 396 0.67 -43.37 50.78
CA LYS A 396 2.01 -43.42 51.40
C LYS A 396 2.09 -42.86 52.83
N ARG A 397 1.13 -42.02 53.27
CA ARG A 397 1.16 -41.35 54.58
C ARG A 397 0.34 -42.01 55.69
N ARG A 398 -0.20 -43.22 55.49
CA ARG A 398 -0.94 -43.98 56.52
C ARG A 398 -0.11 -44.45 57.74
N GLY A 399 1.16 -44.10 57.85
CA GLY A 399 2.07 -44.54 58.92
C GLY A 399 2.42 -43.53 60.03
N SER A 400 1.97 -42.27 59.98
CA SER A 400 2.35 -41.27 61.00
C SER A 400 1.15 -40.43 61.44
N LYS A 401 0.75 -40.60 62.71
CA LYS A 401 -0.28 -39.80 63.37
C LYS A 401 0.38 -38.55 63.96
N GLU A 402 0.29 -37.42 63.26
CA GLU A 402 0.43 -36.10 63.87
C GLU A 402 -0.75 -35.21 63.47
N LYS A 403 -1.43 -34.68 64.50
CA LYS A 403 -2.59 -33.79 64.37
C LYS A 403 -2.11 -32.43 63.88
N SER A 404 -2.50 -32.02 62.67
CA SER A 404 -2.29 -30.65 62.18
C SER A 404 -3.59 -29.84 62.19
N CYS A 405 -3.44 -28.55 62.49
CA CYS A 405 -4.46 -27.51 62.63
C CYS A 405 -5.38 -27.37 61.41
N PRO A 406 -6.60 -26.79 61.56
CA PRO A 406 -7.54 -26.62 60.46
C PRO A 406 -7.13 -25.42 59.58
N THR A 407 -6.14 -25.61 58.71
CA THR A 407 -5.80 -24.65 57.63
C THR A 407 -6.49 -25.04 56.32
N ALA A 408 -7.75 -25.45 56.41
CA ALA A 408 -8.61 -25.77 55.27
C ALA A 408 -9.64 -24.66 55.10
N PHE A 409 -9.19 -23.45 54.75
CA PHE A 409 -10.05 -22.51 54.06
C PHE A 409 -10.36 -23.12 52.68
N ASP A 410 -11.64 -23.47 52.51
CA ASP A 410 -12.18 -24.37 51.50
C ASP A 410 -11.79 -23.99 50.06
N ARG A 411 -10.83 -24.75 49.49
CA ARG A 411 -10.33 -24.56 48.11
C ARG A 411 -11.38 -24.84 47.03
N ARG A 412 -12.57 -25.35 47.37
CA ARG A 412 -13.68 -25.54 46.42
C ARG A 412 -14.26 -24.22 45.91
N GLY A 413 -14.12 -23.12 46.63
CA GLY A 413 -14.52 -21.77 46.19
C GLY A 413 -13.56 -21.11 45.19
N LEU A 414 -12.34 -21.62 45.02
CA LEU A 414 -11.27 -20.88 44.32
C LEU A 414 -11.38 -20.89 42.78
N LYS A 415 -12.08 -21.87 42.20
CA LYS A 415 -12.44 -21.87 40.76
C LYS A 415 -13.61 -20.92 40.44
N ALA A 416 -14.34 -20.43 41.45
CA ALA A 416 -15.49 -19.55 41.29
C ALA A 416 -15.15 -18.04 41.30
N ASN A 417 -13.90 -17.66 41.65
CA ASN A 417 -13.57 -16.26 41.94
C ASN A 417 -13.09 -15.41 40.76
N TYR A 418 -12.70 -16.02 39.62
CA TYR A 418 -12.26 -15.22 38.47
C TYR A 418 -13.40 -14.35 37.87
N ASN A 419 -14.66 -14.76 38.07
CA ASN A 419 -15.81 -14.00 37.64
C ASN A 419 -15.94 -12.66 38.37
N ILE A 420 -15.40 -12.54 39.58
CA ILE A 420 -15.51 -11.32 40.39
C ILE A 420 -14.67 -10.18 39.79
N TYR A 421 -13.49 -10.51 39.27
CA TYR A 421 -12.60 -9.57 38.59
C TYR A 421 -13.03 -9.25 37.14
N CYS A 422 -14.03 -9.98 36.61
CA CYS A 422 -14.51 -9.81 35.26
C CYS A 422 -15.75 -8.91 35.26
N PRO A 423 -15.77 -7.78 34.52
CA PRO A 423 -16.92 -6.91 34.50
C PRO A 423 -18.14 -7.63 33.87
N PRO A 424 -19.37 -7.27 34.27
CA PRO A 424 -20.59 -7.90 33.78
C PRO A 424 -20.74 -7.92 32.25
N GLU A 425 -20.27 -6.86 31.57
CA GLU A 425 -20.30 -6.78 30.10
C GLU A 425 -19.42 -7.84 29.42
N MET A 426 -18.24 -8.10 29.98
CA MET A 426 -17.33 -9.14 29.47
C MET A 426 -17.88 -10.54 29.76
N LEU A 427 -18.53 -10.74 30.91
CA LEU A 427 -19.22 -12.00 31.22
C LEU A 427 -20.36 -12.28 30.23
N LYS A 428 -21.16 -11.27 29.86
CA LYS A 428 -22.19 -11.40 28.82
C LYS A 428 -21.60 -11.80 27.47
N ASN A 429 -20.47 -11.20 27.08
CA ASN A 429 -19.80 -11.54 25.83
C ASN A 429 -19.19 -12.95 25.84
N ARG A 430 -18.55 -13.35 26.94
CA ARG A 430 -18.06 -14.73 27.14
C ARG A 430 -19.19 -15.74 27.05
N GLU A 431 -20.33 -15.45 27.68
CA GLU A 431 -21.50 -16.33 27.62
C GLU A 431 -22.05 -16.45 26.19
N GLN A 432 -22.11 -15.35 25.44
CA GLN A 432 -22.46 -15.38 24.03
C GLN A 432 -21.48 -16.26 23.24
N ASN A 433 -20.17 -16.05 23.41
CA ASN A 433 -19.14 -16.87 22.76
C ASN A 433 -19.23 -18.34 23.17
N ARG A 434 -19.58 -18.65 24.42
CA ARG A 434 -19.78 -20.02 24.92
C ARG A 434 -20.96 -20.71 24.24
N ARG A 435 -22.07 -20.00 24.05
CA ARG A 435 -23.29 -20.50 23.40
C ARG A 435 -23.17 -20.66 21.88
N ARG A 436 -22.23 -19.95 21.24
CA ARG A 436 -22.00 -20.07 19.80
C ARG A 436 -21.57 -21.47 19.40
N ARG A 437 -22.08 -21.94 18.26
CA ARG A 437 -21.65 -23.19 17.63
C ARG A 437 -20.19 -23.09 17.16
N MET A 438 -19.55 -24.23 16.94
CA MET A 438 -18.12 -24.35 16.64
C MET A 438 -17.74 -23.81 15.25
N ASP A 439 -18.68 -23.76 14.32
CA ASP A 439 -18.56 -23.20 12.97
C ASP A 439 -18.55 -21.67 12.96
N GLN A 440 -19.05 -21.03 14.02
CA GLN A 440 -19.13 -19.58 14.11
C GLN A 440 -17.83 -18.98 14.64
N SER A 441 -17.38 -17.88 14.03
CA SER A 441 -16.20 -17.16 14.48
C SER A 441 -16.39 -16.60 15.90
N TRP A 442 -15.26 -16.53 16.63
CA TRP A 442 -15.20 -15.94 17.97
C TRP A 442 -15.51 -14.43 17.89
N ILE A 443 -16.42 -13.93 18.74
CA ILE A 443 -16.66 -12.48 18.84
C ILE A 443 -15.45 -11.85 19.51
N GLN A 444 -14.64 -11.15 18.73
CA GLN A 444 -13.58 -10.30 19.26
C GLN A 444 -14.19 -9.01 19.82
N GLN A 445 -13.65 -8.55 20.94
CA GLN A 445 -13.98 -7.24 21.51
C GLN A 445 -12.88 -6.25 21.13
N SER A 446 -13.24 -4.96 21.03
CA SER A 446 -12.25 -3.91 20.82
C SER A 446 -11.24 -3.88 21.96
N VAL A 447 -9.99 -3.51 21.64
CA VAL A 447 -8.92 -3.36 22.64
C VAL A 447 -9.34 -2.41 23.75
N MET A 448 -10.00 -1.29 23.41
CA MET A 448 -10.52 -0.33 24.39
C MET A 448 -11.47 -0.94 25.42
N ARG A 449 -12.38 -1.83 25.01
CA ARG A 449 -13.29 -2.52 25.95
C ARG A 449 -12.54 -3.49 26.86
N ARG A 450 -11.49 -4.14 26.36
CA ARG A 450 -10.67 -5.05 27.18
C ARG A 450 -9.81 -4.28 28.19
N GLN A 451 -9.26 -3.14 27.78
CA GLN A 451 -8.57 -2.21 28.68
C GLN A 451 -9.49 -1.69 29.79
N ALA A 452 -10.73 -1.33 29.46
CA ALA A 452 -11.73 -0.97 30.46
C ALA A 452 -12.03 -2.12 31.43
N GLY A 453 -12.01 -3.36 30.94
CA GLY A 453 -12.13 -4.55 31.79
C GLY A 453 -10.96 -4.75 32.75
N ASP A 454 -9.73 -4.44 32.32
CA ASP A 454 -8.56 -4.45 33.21
C ASP A 454 -8.66 -3.37 34.30
N ILE A 455 -9.19 -2.19 33.97
CA ILE A 455 -9.42 -1.11 34.94
C ILE A 455 -10.45 -1.54 36.00
N TYR A 456 -11.52 -2.21 35.58
CA TYR A 456 -12.49 -2.78 36.52
C TYR A 456 -11.84 -3.82 37.44
N ALA A 457 -11.07 -4.77 36.87
CA ALA A 457 -10.36 -5.78 37.63
C ALA A 457 -9.37 -5.15 38.62
N PHE A 458 -8.69 -4.08 38.20
CA PHE A 458 -7.75 -3.34 39.04
C PHE A 458 -8.44 -2.72 40.26
N GLY A 459 -9.64 -2.16 40.10
CA GLY A 459 -10.42 -1.63 41.23
C GLY A 459 -10.73 -2.71 42.28
N ILE A 460 -11.09 -3.92 41.84
CA ILE A 460 -11.35 -5.06 42.75
C ILE A 460 -10.06 -5.54 43.42
N VAL A 461 -8.96 -5.64 42.68
CA VAL A 461 -7.64 -6.02 43.24
C VAL A 461 -7.17 -4.99 44.25
N MET A 462 -7.35 -3.70 43.96
CA MET A 462 -7.02 -2.61 44.86
C MET A 462 -7.81 -2.71 46.17
N TYR A 463 -9.11 -2.99 46.08
CA TYR A 463 -9.94 -3.26 47.27
C TYR A 463 -9.35 -4.41 48.10
N GLU A 464 -9.03 -5.54 47.49
CA GLU A 464 -8.46 -6.68 48.23
C GLU A 464 -7.11 -6.36 48.88
N ILE A 465 -6.27 -5.53 48.24
CA ILE A 465 -4.99 -5.10 48.82
C ILE A 465 -5.23 -4.21 50.03
N LEU A 466 -6.16 -3.25 49.94
CA LEU A 466 -6.39 -2.27 51.00
C LEU A 466 -7.09 -2.88 52.22
N PHE A 467 -8.12 -3.70 52.01
CA PHE A 467 -8.94 -4.26 53.09
C PHE A 467 -8.49 -5.63 53.55
N ARG A 468 -7.63 -6.31 52.77
CA ARG A 468 -7.15 -7.68 53.04
C ARG A 468 -8.29 -8.68 53.28
N ASP A 469 -9.43 -8.43 52.66
CA ASP A 469 -10.63 -9.25 52.70
C ASP A 469 -11.19 -9.41 51.30
N LEU A 470 -11.99 -10.45 51.09
CA LEU A 470 -12.65 -10.71 49.83
C LEU A 470 -13.61 -9.56 49.49
N PRO A 471 -13.71 -9.18 48.20
CA PRO A 471 -14.64 -8.15 47.76
C PRO A 471 -16.09 -8.56 48.05
N PHE A 472 -16.91 -7.59 48.44
CA PHE A 472 -18.32 -7.76 48.83
C PHE A 472 -18.58 -8.55 50.14
N SER A 473 -17.59 -8.60 51.04
CA SER A 473 -17.79 -9.06 52.42
C SER A 473 -18.81 -8.16 53.14
N ARG A 474 -19.84 -8.75 53.78
CA ARG A 474 -21.00 -8.03 54.37
C ARG A 474 -20.65 -7.06 55.51
N ASN A 475 -19.38 -6.99 55.93
CA ASN A 475 -18.96 -6.35 57.18
C ASN A 475 -18.03 -5.13 57.01
N VAL A 476 -17.88 -4.56 55.80
CA VAL A 476 -16.93 -3.46 55.55
C VAL A 476 -17.64 -2.14 55.26
N ASP A 477 -17.37 -1.12 56.08
CA ASP A 477 -17.80 0.27 55.84
C ASP A 477 -16.83 0.96 54.89
N LEU A 478 -17.28 1.18 53.65
CA LEU A 478 -16.49 1.76 52.56
C LEU A 478 -16.19 3.25 52.76
N SER A 479 -16.92 3.95 53.64
CA SER A 479 -16.94 5.40 53.69
C SER A 479 -15.70 6.03 54.37
N GLY A 480 -15.18 5.43 55.45
CA GLY A 480 -14.13 6.06 56.27
C GLY A 480 -12.70 5.88 55.78
N GLN A 481 -12.33 4.68 55.28
CA GLN A 481 -10.95 4.37 54.89
C GLN A 481 -10.60 4.84 53.48
N PHE A 482 -11.56 4.86 52.55
CA PHE A 482 -11.35 5.39 51.20
C PHE A 482 -10.98 6.87 51.23
N ILE A 483 -11.64 7.68 52.08
CA ILE A 483 -11.41 9.13 52.18
C ILE A 483 -10.01 9.45 52.73
N SER A 484 -9.54 8.70 53.73
CA SER A 484 -8.20 8.86 54.31
C SER A 484 -7.09 8.62 53.27
N LEU A 485 -7.23 7.55 52.46
CA LEU A 485 -6.29 7.22 51.39
C LEU A 485 -6.38 8.17 50.18
N PHE A 486 -7.58 8.64 49.82
CA PHE A 486 -7.78 9.60 48.75
C PHE A 486 -7.10 10.95 49.07
N LEU A 487 -7.15 11.36 50.33
CA LEU A 487 -6.48 12.57 50.85
C LEU A 487 -4.96 12.39 50.99
N ALA A 488 -4.50 11.20 51.39
CA ALA A 488 -3.07 10.93 51.58
C ALA A 488 -2.27 10.87 50.26
N PHE A 489 -2.90 10.52 49.14
CA PHE A 489 -2.19 10.21 47.89
C PHE A 489 -2.41 11.16 46.71
N ASN A 490 -3.07 12.30 46.91
CA ASN A 490 -3.37 13.25 45.83
C ASN A 490 -3.92 12.51 44.58
N TRP A 491 -4.99 11.75 44.81
CA TRP A 491 -5.56 10.79 43.86
C TRP A 491 -5.94 11.43 42.52
N GLU A 492 -6.13 12.75 42.47
CA GLU A 492 -6.31 13.50 41.22
C GLU A 492 -5.15 13.31 40.24
N ASN A 493 -3.89 13.26 40.70
CA ASN A 493 -2.75 13.06 39.82
C ASN A 493 -2.65 11.61 39.31
N LEU A 494 -3.00 10.62 40.14
CA LEU A 494 -2.97 9.20 39.77
C LEU A 494 -4.15 8.85 38.85
N LEU A 495 -5.32 9.44 39.10
CA LEU A 495 -6.48 9.40 38.21
C LEU A 495 -6.19 10.15 36.91
N ASN A 496 -5.56 11.33 36.92
CA ASN A 496 -5.17 12.04 35.70
C ASN A 496 -4.08 11.27 34.90
N TYR A 497 -3.21 10.52 35.56
CA TYR A 497 -2.23 9.62 34.90
C TYR A 497 -2.88 8.37 34.30
N CYS A 498 -3.81 7.72 35.00
CA CYS A 498 -4.52 6.54 34.50
C CYS A 498 -5.61 6.88 33.47
N PHE A 499 -6.15 8.10 33.51
CA PHE A 499 -7.27 8.55 32.69
C PHE A 499 -6.86 9.78 31.89
N LEU A 500 -6.20 9.54 30.74
CA LEU A 500 -6.06 10.53 29.67
C LEU A 500 -7.43 11.20 29.39
N GLU A 501 -7.38 12.52 29.27
CA GLU A 501 -8.43 13.52 29.42
C GLU A 501 -9.74 13.31 28.62
N GLU A 502 -9.78 12.36 27.69
CA GLU A 502 -10.97 12.00 26.88
C GLU A 502 -11.93 10.99 27.54
N ARG A 503 -11.60 10.39 28.70
CA ARG A 503 -12.42 9.30 29.31
C ARG A 503 -13.17 9.67 30.59
N LYS A 504 -13.47 10.95 30.82
CA LYS A 504 -14.26 11.43 31.98
C LYS A 504 -15.74 10.99 31.97
N GLY A 505 -16.24 10.38 30.88
CA GLY A 505 -17.65 10.03 30.72
C GLY A 505 -18.10 8.67 31.24
N LEU A 506 -17.19 7.74 31.59
CA LEU A 506 -17.56 6.33 31.84
C LEU A 506 -17.70 5.92 33.32
N PHE A 507 -17.30 6.77 34.27
CA PHE A 507 -17.26 6.46 35.71
C PHE A 507 -18.12 7.40 36.56
N ARG A 508 -19.06 8.14 35.94
CA ARG A 508 -19.96 9.09 36.63
C ARG A 508 -21.32 8.52 37.02
N GLU A 509 -21.56 7.21 36.83
CA GLU A 509 -22.79 6.52 37.23
C GLU A 509 -22.52 5.41 38.25
#